data_AF-A0A0H4TCA0-F1
#
_entry.id   AF-A0A0H4TCA0-F1
#
_cell.length_a   1.000
_cell.length_b   1.000
_cell.length_c   1.000
_cell.angle_alpha   90.00
_cell.angle_beta   90.00
_cell.angle_gamma   90.00
#
_symmetry.space_group_name_H-M   'P 1'
#
loop_
_entity.id
_entity.type
_entity.pdbx_description
1 polymer ?
#
loop_
_entity_poly.entity_id
_entity_poly.type
_entity_poly.pdbx_seq_one_letter_code
_entity_poly.pdbx_strand_id
1 'polypeptide(L)'
;MNKKETQETKLIDKVVNISRVTKVVKGGRRFSFSALVVVGDGMGSIGVGKGKAGEVPDAIKKGLERARKNMITIPLNGGTIPHQVEGNFGAGKV
;
A
#
# COMPACT_ATOMS: atom_id res chain seq x y z
N MET A 1 -3.53 30.61 10.23
CA MET A 1 -3.67 29.50 9.26
C MET A 1 -3.15 28.24 9.93
N ASN A 2 -4.05 27.45 10.54
CA ASN A 2 -3.67 26.35 11.41
C ASN A 2 -3.00 25.23 10.60
N LYS A 3 -1.72 25.03 10.88
CA LYS A 3 -0.96 23.83 10.56
C LYS A 3 -1.68 22.70 11.29
N LYS A 4 -2.55 21.95 10.60
CA LYS A 4 -3.01 20.66 11.12
C LYS A 4 -1.75 19.82 11.25
N GLU A 5 -1.21 19.75 12.46
CA GLU A 5 -0.39 18.64 12.91
C GLU A 5 -1.25 17.41 12.66
N THR A 6 -1.04 16.79 11.49
CA THR A 6 -1.59 15.48 11.18
C THR A 6 -1.06 14.61 12.30
N GLN A 7 -1.93 14.32 13.27
CA GLN A 7 -1.63 13.45 14.39
C GLN A 7 -0.78 12.31 13.86
N GLU A 8 0.41 12.12 14.44
CA GLU A 8 1.21 10.92 14.27
C GLU A 8 0.41 9.74 14.83
N THR A 9 -0.66 9.39 14.13
CA THR A 9 -1.27 8.08 14.23
C THR A 9 -0.13 7.15 13.92
N LYS A 10 0.23 6.30 14.88
CA LYS A 10 1.26 5.28 14.73
C LYS A 10 0.79 4.30 13.65
N LEU A 11 1.00 4.69 12.40
CA LEU A 11 0.65 3.90 11.25
C LEU A 11 1.71 2.82 11.10
N ILE A 12 1.28 1.57 11.18
CA ILE A 12 2.09 0.40 10.93
C ILE A 12 2.17 0.21 9.42
N ASP A 13 3.37 0.22 8.89
CA ASP A 13 3.67 -0.05 7.50
C ASP A 13 4.28 -1.43 7.30
N LYS A 14 3.77 -2.16 6.30
CA LYS A 14 4.23 -3.49 5.94
C LYS A 14 4.41 -3.60 4.43
N VAL A 15 5.58 -4.07 4.02
CA VAL A 15 5.85 -4.41 2.62
C VAL A 15 5.33 -5.80 2.34
N VAL A 16 4.39 -5.91 1.39
CA VAL A 16 3.77 -7.20 1.02
C VAL A 16 4.60 -7.90 -0.03
N ASN A 17 5.04 -7.17 -1.05
CA ASN A 17 5.80 -7.75 -2.15
C ASN A 17 6.73 -6.71 -2.78
N ILE A 18 7.89 -7.17 -3.21
CA ILE A 18 8.85 -6.40 -3.99
C ILE A 18 9.16 -7.19 -5.26
N SER A 19 9.06 -6.53 -6.41
CA SER A 19 9.34 -7.16 -7.70
C SER A 19 10.28 -6.30 -8.53
N ARG A 20 11.31 -6.92 -9.13
CA ARG A 20 12.13 -6.29 -10.16
C ARG A 20 11.38 -6.33 -11.48
N VAL A 21 11.14 -5.16 -12.08
CA VAL A 21 10.49 -5.03 -13.38
C VAL A 21 11.49 -4.52 -14.40
N THR A 22 11.37 -5.01 -15.63
CA THR A 22 12.37 -4.76 -16.68
C THR A 22 11.70 -4.19 -17.92
N LYS A 23 12.26 -3.11 -18.48
CA LYS A 23 11.92 -2.62 -19.82
C LYS A 23 13.09 -2.93 -20.76
N VAL A 24 12.84 -3.74 -21.79
CA VAL A 24 13.82 -4.03 -22.84
C VAL A 24 13.96 -2.81 -23.75
N VAL A 25 15.18 -2.48 -24.15
CA VAL A 25 15.54 -1.40 -25.07
C VAL A 25 16.56 -1.90 -26.09
N LYS A 26 16.80 -1.15 -27.18
CA LYS A 26 17.68 -1.56 -28.28
C LYS A 26 19.10 -2.01 -27.89
N GLY A 27 19.61 -1.56 -26.75
CA GLY A 27 20.95 -1.90 -26.25
C GLY A 27 20.98 -2.64 -24.91
N GLY A 28 19.85 -3.17 -24.43
CA GLY A 28 19.83 -3.91 -23.17
C GLY A 28 18.51 -3.83 -22.41
N ARG A 29 18.60 -3.78 -21.08
CA ARG A 29 17.46 -3.86 -20.17
C ARG A 29 17.55 -2.76 -19.12
N ARG A 30 16.50 -1.94 -19.01
CA ARG A 30 16.35 -0.96 -17.92
C ARG A 30 15.58 -1.61 -16.79
N PHE A 31 16.20 -1.70 -15.63
CA PHE A 31 15.55 -2.24 -14.42
C PHE A 31 14.86 -1.13 -13.63
N SER A 32 13.83 -1.52 -12.91
CA SER A 32 13.17 -0.74 -11.88
C SER A 32 12.61 -1.70 -10.84
N PHE A 33 12.28 -1.20 -9.65
CA PHE A 33 11.64 -1.98 -8.60
C PHE A 33 10.21 -1.48 -8.39
N SER A 34 9.29 -2.42 -8.24
CA SER A 34 7.92 -2.17 -7.80
C SER A 34 7.77 -2.71 -6.38
N ALA A 35 7.16 -1.92 -5.50
CA ALA A 35 6.84 -2.32 -4.13
C ALA A 35 5.32 -2.21 -3.90
N LEU A 36 4.72 -3.25 -3.33
CA LEU A 36 3.35 -3.23 -2.80
C LEU A 36 3.44 -3.09 -1.28
N VAL A 37 2.80 -2.04 -0.76
CA VAL A 37 2.89 -1.66 0.64
C VAL A 37 1.48 -1.49 1.21
N VAL A 38 1.31 -1.92 2.45
CA VAL A 38 0.08 -1.77 3.23
C VAL A 38 0.41 -0.90 4.43
N VAL A 39 -0.48 0.03 4.75
CA VAL A 39 -0.37 0.93 5.90
C VAL A 39 -1.66 0.84 6.70
N GLY A 40 -1.60 0.79 8.03
CA GLY A 40 -2.81 0.77 8.86
C GLY A 40 -2.56 1.13 10.32
N ASP A 41 -3.64 1.45 11.03
CA ASP A 41 -3.62 1.80 12.46
C ASP A 41 -3.97 0.61 13.38
N GLY A 42 -4.30 -0.55 12.81
CA GLY A 42 -4.74 -1.74 13.55
C GLY A 42 -6.15 -1.63 14.15
N MET A 43 -6.83 -0.49 13.96
CA MET A 43 -8.15 -0.20 14.51
C MET A 43 -9.24 -0.15 13.42
N GLY A 44 -8.92 -0.63 12.21
CA GLY A 44 -9.84 -0.71 11.08
C GLY A 44 -9.54 0.28 9.96
N SER A 45 -8.59 1.20 10.11
CA SER A 45 -8.13 2.02 8.98
C SER A 45 -6.96 1.35 8.26
N ILE A 46 -7.12 1.10 6.97
CA ILE A 46 -6.08 0.47 6.14
C ILE A 46 -5.96 1.18 4.79
N GLY A 47 -4.75 1.29 4.29
CA GLY A 47 -4.44 1.85 2.98
C GLY A 47 -3.47 0.94 2.25
N VAL A 48 -3.67 0.80 0.93
CA VAL A 48 -2.79 0.02 0.07
C VAL A 48 -2.18 0.92 -0.99
N GLY A 49 -0.89 0.69 -1.27
CA GLY A 49 -0.13 1.53 -2.18
C GLY A 49 0.87 0.72 -2.99
N LYS A 50 0.90 0.98 -4.30
CA LYS A 50 1.93 0.45 -5.20
C LYS A 50 2.88 1.57 -5.60
N GLY A 51 4.16 1.41 -5.31
CA GLY A 51 5.23 2.33 -5.71
C GLY A 51 6.15 1.71 -6.75
N LYS A 52 6.77 2.54 -7.60
CA LYS A 52 7.80 2.12 -8.55
C LYS A 52 8.91 3.15 -8.64
N ALA A 53 10.16 2.71 -8.56
CA ALA A 53 11.34 3.56 -8.67
C ALA A 53 12.55 2.80 -9.23
N GLY A 54 13.67 3.49 -9.44
CA GLY A 54 14.94 2.88 -9.86
C GLY A 54 15.56 2.01 -8.77
N GLU A 55 15.34 2.38 -7.51
CA GLU A 55 15.85 1.69 -6.34
C GLU A 55 14.71 1.22 -5.43
N VAL A 56 15.03 0.28 -4.53
CA VAL A 56 14.04 -0.33 -3.62
C VAL A 56 13.53 0.66 -2.55
N PRO A 57 14.38 1.42 -1.83
CA PRO A 57 13.89 2.34 -0.79
C PRO A 57 12.95 3.42 -1.34
N ASP A 58 13.28 3.97 -2.51
CA ASP A 58 12.45 4.95 -3.21
C ASP A 58 11.10 4.36 -3.65
N ALA A 59 11.09 3.09 -4.08
CA ALA A 59 9.85 2.42 -4.48
C ALA A 59 8.94 2.23 -3.26
N ILE A 60 9.50 1.86 -2.11
CA ILE A 60 8.76 1.73 -0.85
C ILE A 60 8.20 3.08 -0.41
N LYS A 61 9.02 4.14 -0.40
CA LYS A 61 8.59 5.50 -0.03
C LYS A 61 7.41 5.99 -0.89
N LYS A 62 7.48 5.81 -2.21
CA LYS A 62 6.37 6.13 -3.13
C LYS A 62 5.13 5.27 -2.88
N GLY A 63 5.32 4.02 -2.46
CA GLY A 63 4.23 3.13 -2.05
C GLY A 63 3.54 3.64 -0.79
N LEU A 64 4.31 4.02 0.23
CA LEU A 64 3.83 4.57 1.51
C LEU A 64 3.03 5.86 1.30
N GLU A 65 3.54 6.80 0.51
CA GLU A 65 2.83 8.06 0.23
C GLU A 65 1.49 7.82 -0.48
N ARG A 66 1.41 6.82 -1.37
CA ARG A 66 0.16 6.44 -2.04
C ARG A 66 -0.80 5.74 -1.08
N ALA A 67 -0.31 4.83 -0.24
CA ALA A 67 -1.13 4.12 0.75
C ALA A 67 -1.75 5.10 1.75
N ARG A 68 -0.98 6.06 2.26
CA ARG A 68 -1.47 7.09 3.20
C ARG A 68 -2.55 7.99 2.60
N LYS A 69 -2.51 8.24 1.29
CA LYS A 69 -3.55 9.02 0.59
C LYS A 69 -4.85 8.24 0.36
N ASN A 70 -4.73 6.91 0.19
CA ASN A 70 -5.84 6.01 -0.13
C ASN A 70 -6.21 5.14 1.08
N MET A 71 -6.41 5.76 2.24
CA MET A 71 -6.87 5.07 3.45
C MET A 71 -8.38 4.82 3.37
N ILE A 72 -8.79 3.62 3.77
CA ILE A 72 -10.17 3.16 3.82
C ILE A 72 -10.45 2.70 5.25
N THR A 73 -11.61 3.06 5.78
CA THR A 73 -12.08 2.61 7.08
C THR A 73 -12.95 1.37 6.92
N ILE A 74 -12.57 0.29 7.60
CA ILE A 74 -13.29 -0.98 7.64
C ILE A 74 -14.17 -0.99 8.91
N PRO A 75 -15.47 -1.32 8.79
CA PRO A 75 -16.32 -1.48 9.97
C PRO A 75 -15.91 -2.75 10.72
N LEU A 76 -15.47 -2.59 11.96
CA LEU A 76 -15.15 -3.69 12.88
C LEU A 76 -16.13 -3.64 14.06
N ASN A 77 -16.60 -4.81 14.50
CA ASN A 77 -17.39 -4.97 15.71
C ASN A 77 -16.58 -5.78 16.73
N GLY A 78 -16.06 -5.10 17.76
CA GLY A 78 -15.22 -5.75 18.80
C GLY A 78 -13.97 -6.45 18.25
N GLY A 79 -13.44 -6.00 17.11
CA GLY A 79 -12.29 -6.61 16.42
C GLY A 79 -12.65 -7.70 15.40
N THR A 80 -13.93 -8.04 15.23
CA THR A 80 -14.41 -9.01 14.23
C THR A 80 -15.16 -8.32 13.09
N ILE A 81 -15.21 -8.96 11.92
CA ILE A 81 -16.03 -8.49 10.79
C ILE A 81 -17.51 -8.74 11.10
N PRO A 82 -18.42 -7.78 10.87
CA PRO A 82 -19.84 -7.91 11.27
C PRO A 82 -20.61 -9.08 10.65
N HIS A 83 -20.32 -9.43 9.39
CA HIS A 83 -20.94 -10.53 8.66
C HIS A 83 -19.99 -11.07 7.59
N GLN A 84 -20.27 -12.27 7.08
CA GLN A 84 -19.48 -12.84 5.99
C GLN A 84 -19.63 -12.01 4.72
N VAL A 85 -18.50 -11.70 4.10
CA VAL A 85 -18.42 -10.97 2.84
C VAL A 85 -17.61 -11.79 1.84
N GLU A 86 -18.04 -11.82 0.58
CA GLU A 86 -17.24 -12.35 -0.53
C GLU A 86 -16.78 -11.18 -1.40
N GLY A 87 -15.47 -11.02 -1.55
CA GLY A 87 -14.84 -10.02 -2.38
C GLY A 87 -14.33 -10.63 -3.68
N ASN A 88 -14.83 -10.14 -4.82
CA ASN A 88 -14.37 -10.55 -6.14
C ASN A 88 -13.69 -9.38 -6.85
N PHE A 89 -12.46 -9.59 -7.34
CA PHE A 89 -11.75 -8.61 -8.18
C PHE A 89 -10.93 -9.30 -9.26
N GLY A 90 -11.34 -9.15 -10.51
CA GLY A 90 -10.74 -9.88 -11.63
C GLY A 90 -10.89 -11.39 -11.46
N ALA A 91 -9.77 -12.11 -11.45
CA ALA A 91 -9.72 -13.56 -11.17
C ALA A 91 -9.51 -13.89 -9.68
N GLY A 92 -9.44 -12.88 -8.80
CA GLY A 92 -9.30 -13.08 -7.37
C GLY A 92 -10.67 -13.17 -6.67
N LYS A 93 -10.84 -14.22 -5.85
CA LYS A 93 -11.98 -14.41 -4.94
C LYS A 93 -11.43 -14.53 -3.51
N VAL A 94 -11.99 -13.77 -2.57
CA VAL A 94 -11.63 -13.75 -1.14
C VAL A 94 -12.89 -13.75 -0.30
#